data_AF-A0AA91GLV3-F1
#
_entry.id   AF-A0AA91GLV3-F1
#
_cell.length_a   1.000
_cell.length_b   1.000
_cell.length_c   1.000
_cell.angle_alpha   90.00
_cell.angle_beta   90.00
_cell.angle_gamma   90.00
#
_symmetry.space_group_name_H-M   'P 1'
#
loop_
_entity.id
_entity.type
_entity.pdbx_description
1 polymer ?
#
loop_
_entity_poly.entity_id
_entity_poly.type
_entity_poly.pdbx_seq_one_letter_code
_entity_poly.pdbx_strand_id
1 'polypeptide(L)'
;MNLAEILEKEPMEKGWWVQIVSSEPCCTYYFGPFESAQQAIVDQDGYIEDLLNEGAQGISVQIQWCKPKELTICPKDELAESFQM
;
A
#
# COMPACT_ATOMS: atom_id res chain seq x y z
N MET A 1 -31.68 -8.16 17.52
CA MET A 1 -30.30 -8.35 17.02
C MET A 1 -30.17 -7.43 15.83
N ASN A 2 -29.36 -6.39 15.94
CA ASN A 2 -29.33 -5.31 14.96
C ASN A 2 -28.54 -5.78 13.73
N LEU A 3 -29.15 -5.74 12.54
CA LEU A 3 -28.50 -6.07 11.26
C LEU A 3 -27.45 -5.03 10.83
N ALA A 4 -27.28 -3.94 11.59
CA ALA A 4 -26.40 -2.83 11.24
C ALA A 4 -24.94 -2.96 11.73
N GLU A 5 -24.56 -4.06 12.39
CA GLU A 5 -23.19 -4.24 12.93
C GLU A 5 -22.31 -5.22 12.13
N ILE A 6 -22.82 -5.74 11.01
CA ILE A 6 -22.05 -6.59 10.09
C ILE A 6 -21.96 -5.85 8.75
N LEU A 7 -21.40 -4.64 8.77
CA LEU A 7 -20.83 -4.07 7.56
C LEU A 7 -19.36 -4.48 7.55
N GLU A 8 -19.16 -5.60 6.90
CA GLU A 8 -17.93 -6.36 6.77
C GLU A 8 -16.80 -5.44 6.33
N LYS A 9 -15.83 -5.18 7.22
CA LYS A 9 -14.46 -4.97 6.75
C LYS A 9 -14.09 -6.28 6.07
N GLU A 10 -14.33 -6.39 4.76
CA GLU A 10 -13.85 -7.49 3.92
C GLU A 10 -12.40 -7.77 4.34
N PRO A 11 -12.15 -8.89 5.02
CA PRO A 11 -10.88 -9.08 5.69
C PRO A 11 -9.87 -9.45 4.60
N MET A 12 -9.08 -8.48 4.12
CA MET A 12 -8.06 -8.61 3.06
C MET A 12 -7.58 -10.05 2.88
N GLU A 13 -7.72 -10.65 1.71
CA GLU A 13 -7.38 -12.05 1.55
C GLU A 13 -5.86 -12.26 1.50
N LYS A 14 -5.41 -13.45 1.93
CA LYS A 14 -4.00 -13.82 1.81
C LYS A 14 -3.72 -14.14 0.34
N GLY A 15 -2.74 -13.47 -0.26
CA GLY A 15 -2.43 -13.62 -1.68
C GLY A 15 -1.02 -13.14 -2.01
N TRP A 16 -0.70 -13.02 -3.29
CA TRP A 16 0.53 -12.37 -3.73
C TRP A 16 0.34 -10.86 -3.67
N TRP A 17 1.26 -10.15 -3.03
CA TRP A 17 1.23 -8.69 -2.91
C TRP A 17 2.58 -8.12 -3.34
N VAL A 18 2.52 -6.95 -3.99
CA VAL A 18 3.68 -6.08 -4.21
C VAL A 18 3.75 -5.15 -3.00
N GLN A 19 4.82 -5.24 -2.22
CA GLN A 19 5.17 -4.22 -1.23
C GLN A 19 6.17 -3.26 -1.85
N ILE A 20 5.83 -1.97 -1.86
CA ILE A 20 6.72 -0.90 -2.28
C ILE A 20 7.02 -0.02 -1.06
N VAL A 21 8.30 0.24 -0.79
CA VAL A 21 8.74 1.14 0.27
C VAL A 21 9.43 2.33 -0.37
N SER A 22 8.94 3.54 -0.12
CA SER A 22 9.63 4.79 -0.45
C SER A 22 10.37 5.31 0.77
N SER A 23 11.50 5.96 0.53
CA SER A 23 12.30 6.62 1.55
C SER A 23 11.88 8.07 1.76
N GLU A 24 11.39 8.75 0.72
CA GLU A 24 10.89 10.12 0.80
C GLU A 24 9.71 10.34 -0.17
N PRO A 25 8.49 10.69 0.30
CA PRO A 25 8.09 10.55 1.71
C PRO A 25 8.26 9.10 2.16
N CYS A 26 8.55 8.88 3.44
CA CYS A 26 8.68 7.52 3.98
C CYS A 26 7.31 6.87 3.99
N CYS A 27 7.06 5.91 3.10
CA CYS A 27 5.77 5.24 3.00
C CYS A 27 5.95 3.78 2.58
N THR A 28 5.04 2.93 3.01
CA THR A 28 4.93 1.55 2.54
C THR A 28 3.58 1.36 1.87
N TYR A 29 3.58 0.83 0.66
CA TYR A 29 2.40 0.59 -0.17
C TYR A 29 2.28 -0.91 -0.45
N TYR A 30 1.06 -1.44 -0.39
CA TYR A 30 0.73 -2.81 -0.77
C TYR A 30 -0.28 -2.82 -1.91
N PHE A 31 0.09 -3.42 -3.03
CA PHE A 31 -0.78 -3.62 -4.19
C PHE A 31 -1.09 -5.10 -4.37
N GLY A 32 -2.34 -5.44 -4.67
CA GLY A 32 -2.84 -6.81 -4.78
C GLY A 32 -4.24 -7.00 -4.16
N PRO A 33 -4.63 -8.25 -3.83
CA PRO A 33 -3.86 -9.47 -4.06
C PRO A 33 -3.84 -9.85 -5.55
N PHE A 34 -2.71 -10.39 -6.02
CA PHE A 34 -2.54 -10.96 -7.36
C PHE A 34 -2.76 -12.47 -7.36
N GLU A 35 -3.19 -13.00 -8.51
CA GLU A 35 -3.36 -14.45 -8.71
C GLU A 35 -2.03 -15.21 -8.64
N SER A 36 -0.92 -14.58 -9.05
CA SER A 36 0.42 -15.17 -9.06
C SER A 36 1.52 -14.15 -8.77
N ALA A 37 2.68 -14.63 -8.32
CA ALA A 37 3.87 -13.79 -8.14
C ALA A 37 4.34 -13.18 -9.47
N GLN A 38 4.17 -13.91 -10.57
CA GLN A 38 4.52 -13.45 -11.91
C GLN A 38 3.66 -12.26 -12.33
N GLN A 39 2.35 -12.32 -12.08
CA GLN A 39 1.45 -11.19 -12.35
C GLN A 39 1.88 -9.96 -11.54
N ALA A 40 2.20 -10.15 -10.25
CA ALA A 40 2.70 -9.09 -9.39
C ALA A 40 3.99 -8.44 -9.92
N ILE A 41 4.92 -9.25 -10.47
CA ILE A 41 6.17 -8.76 -11.08
C ILE A 41 5.92 -7.97 -12.36
N VAL A 42 4.94 -8.37 -13.17
CA VAL A 42 4.62 -7.66 -14.42
C VAL A 42 3.93 -6.32 -14.13
N ASP A 43 3.02 -6.31 -13.14
CA ASP A 43 2.21 -5.12 -12.84
C ASP A 43 2.94 -4.11 -11.94
N GLN A 44 4.00 -4.52 -11.20
CA GLN A 44 4.69 -3.62 -10.27
C GLN A 44 5.28 -2.38 -10.95
N ASP A 45 5.69 -2.49 -12.22
CA ASP A 45 6.40 -1.42 -12.93
C ASP A 45 5.51 -0.17 -13.09
N GLY A 46 4.20 -0.37 -13.29
CA GLY A 46 3.23 0.73 -13.36
C GLY A 46 3.11 1.47 -12.02
N TYR A 47 3.03 0.74 -10.90
CA TYR A 47 2.97 1.37 -9.58
C TYR A 47 4.26 2.11 -9.22
N ILE A 48 5.41 1.58 -9.62
CA ILE A 48 6.70 2.25 -9.42
C ILE A 48 6.75 3.55 -10.22
N GLU A 49 6.35 3.51 -11.50
CA GLU A 49 6.31 4.69 -12.37
C GLU A 49 5.40 5.77 -11.80
N ASP A 50 4.19 5.41 -11.37
CA ASP A 50 3.25 6.33 -10.75
C ASP A 50 3.84 6.98 -9.49
N LEU A 51 4.40 6.18 -8.58
CA LEU A 51 5.01 6.70 -7.34
C LEU A 51 6.21 7.62 -7.62
N LEU A 52 7.07 7.27 -8.58
CA LEU A 52 8.19 8.13 -8.98
C LEU A 52 7.70 9.45 -9.57
N ASN A 53 6.65 9.42 -10.40
CA ASN A 53 6.02 10.61 -10.97
C ASN A 53 5.34 11.50 -9.93
N GLU A 54 4.84 10.91 -8.84
CA GLU A 54 4.32 11.61 -7.66
C GLU A 54 5.42 12.20 -6.76
N GLY A 55 6.70 11.93 -7.07
CA GLY A 55 7.85 12.46 -6.34
C GLY A 55 8.37 11.55 -5.24
N ALA A 56 7.93 10.30 -5.16
CA ALA A 56 8.50 9.32 -4.24
C ALA A 56 9.95 8.99 -4.64
N GLN A 57 10.82 8.84 -3.65
CA GLN A 57 12.24 8.57 -3.83
C GLN A 57 12.68 7.37 -2.99
N GLY A 58 13.81 6.77 -3.37
CA GLY A 58 14.38 5.63 -2.65
C GLY A 58 13.44 4.43 -2.60
N ILE A 59 12.86 4.08 -3.76
CA ILE A 59 11.91 2.97 -3.91
C ILE A 59 12.62 1.62 -3.75
N SER A 60 12.05 0.76 -2.91
CA SER A 60 12.39 -0.66 -2.78
C SER A 60 11.14 -1.51 -2.97
N VAL A 61 11.25 -2.61 -3.69
CA VAL A 61 10.11 -3.45 -4.05
C VAL A 61 10.32 -4.89 -3.59
N GLN A 62 9.27 -5.50 -3.06
CA GLN A 62 9.26 -6.88 -2.62
C GLN A 62 7.93 -7.56 -2.97
N ILE A 63 8.01 -8.69 -3.67
CA ILE A 63 6.87 -9.58 -3.91
C ILE A 63 6.77 -10.58 -2.76
N GLN A 64 5.59 -10.71 -2.15
CA GLN A 64 5.41 -11.60 -1.01
C GLN A 64 4.01 -12.21 -0.95
N TRP A 65 3.90 -13.41 -0.37
CA TRP A 65 2.62 -14.05 -0.09
C TRP A 65 2.14 -13.67 1.32
N CYS A 66 1.35 -12.61 1.43
CA CYS A 66 0.94 -12.03 2.71
C CYS A 66 -0.54 -11.61 2.73
N LYS A 67 -0.96 -11.07 3.88
CA LYS A 67 -2.26 -10.43 4.10
C LYS A 67 -1.96 -9.10 4.80
N PRO A 68 -1.83 -7.99 4.05
CA PRO A 68 -1.56 -6.70 4.67
C PRO A 68 -2.71 -6.31 5.61
N LYS A 69 -2.39 -5.51 6.63
CA LYS A 69 -3.40 -4.94 7.55
C LYS A 69 -3.89 -3.58 7.07
N GLU A 70 -3.04 -2.87 6.32
CA GLU A 70 -3.26 -1.56 5.72
C GLU A 70 -2.56 -1.53 4.36
N LEU A 71 -3.14 -0.85 3.38
CA LEU A 71 -2.59 -0.77 2.03
C LEU A 71 -1.55 0.33 1.87
N THR A 72 -1.68 1.40 2.66
CA THR A 72 -0.74 2.54 2.66
C THR A 72 -0.40 2.88 4.10
N ILE A 73 0.88 2.79 4.44
CA ILE A 73 1.41 3.06 5.77
C ILE A 73 2.48 4.14 5.60
N CYS A 74 2.10 5.39 5.83
CA CYS A 74 3.03 6.50 5.95
C CYS A 74 3.13 6.86 7.44
N PRO A 75 4.32 6.88 8.06
CA PRO A 75 4.49 7.48 9.36
C PRO A 75 3.91 8.90 9.29
N LYS A 76 3.05 9.25 10.24
CA LYS A 76 2.58 10.63 10.36
C LYS A 76 3.80 11.52 10.55
N ASP A 77 4.07 12.42 9.62
CA ASP A 77 4.67 13.68 10.00
C ASP A 77 3.69 14.34 10.99
N GLU A 78 4.08 14.50 12.25
CA GLU A 78 3.46 15.42 13.22
C GLU A 78 3.60 16.91 12.78
N LEU A 79 3.60 17.20 11.47
CA LEU A 79 3.86 18.52 10.91
C LEU A 79 2.83 18.92 9.83
N ALA A 80 1.55 18.64 10.08
CA ALA A 80 0.45 19.12 9.26
C ALA A 80 -0.75 19.66 10.07
N GLU A 81 -0.52 20.15 11.29
CA GLU A 81 -1.51 20.98 12.03
C GLU A 81 -0.96 22.37 12.39
N SER A 82 -0.06 22.94 11.58
CA SER A 82 0.41 24.31 11.76
C SER A 82 0.16 25.22 10.57
N PHE A 83 -0.98 25.11 9.89
CA PHE A 83 -1.51 26.20 9.05
C PHE A 83 -3.04 26.19 9.09
N GLN A 84 -3.61 26.40 10.28
CA GLN A 84 -4.84 27.19 10.36
C GLN A 84 -4.44 28.66 10.23
N MET A 85 -4.59 29.22 9.02
CA MET A 85 -4.74 30.67 8.85
C MET A 85 -6.13 31.11 9.32
#